data_AF-A0A7C5BI84-F1
#
_entry.id   AF-A0A7C5BI84-F1
#
_cell.length_a   1.000
_cell.length_b   1.000
_cell.length_c   1.000
_cell.angle_alpha   90.00
_cell.angle_beta   90.00
_cell.angle_gamma   90.00
#
_symmetry.space_group_name_H-M   'P 1'
#
loop_
_entity.id
_entity.type
_entity.pdbx_description
1 polymer ?
#
loop_
_entity_poly.entity_id
_entity_poly.type
_entity_poly.pdbx_seq_one_letter_code
_entity_poly.pdbx_strand_id
1 'polypeptide(L)'
;MLILIENVFKDSPSRRKIVEGLFNMGISIRAGRFWIGPIEVPTSEVAKAFSVNRRTVYETIRQIESNHVIATIMANVTSEVNCTQIAPLIGNQVIEMDVATGLFQKVFTEFGDFIAGRSIKVTEVLSRTDGKRKSFIRAVFRNILQGKDIEDLKRIKGVLKVRVVTPDLDSPSYLCKVCEVVACPNKVSSTLQQETVETVRIR
;
A
#
# COMPACT_ATOMS: atom_id res chain seq x y z
N MET A 1 4.09 -14.54 4.63
CA MET A 1 3.26 -15.02 3.50
C MET A 1 4.07 -15.22 2.22
N LEU A 2 4.85 -14.22 1.76
CA LEU A 2 5.72 -14.34 0.56
C LEU A 2 6.76 -15.46 0.63
N ILE A 3 7.23 -15.84 1.83
CA ILE A 3 8.18 -16.96 2.03
C ILE A 3 7.62 -18.30 1.49
N LEU A 4 6.31 -18.54 1.61
CA LEU A 4 5.70 -19.79 1.11
C LEU A 4 5.72 -19.83 -0.41
N ILE A 5 5.33 -18.72 -1.06
CA ILE A 5 5.40 -18.58 -2.52
C ILE A 5 6.84 -18.76 -2.99
N GLU A 6 7.79 -18.11 -2.33
CA GLU A 6 9.20 -18.22 -2.67
C GLU A 6 9.72 -19.66 -2.61
N ASN A 7 9.40 -20.40 -1.55
CA ASN A 7 9.83 -21.79 -1.41
C ASN A 7 9.23 -22.71 -2.47
N VAL A 8 7.94 -22.54 -2.80
CA VAL A 8 7.25 -23.39 -3.79
C VAL A 8 7.73 -23.08 -5.21
N PHE A 9 8.14 -21.84 -5.49
CA PHE A 9 8.57 -21.40 -6.81
C PHE A 9 10.09 -21.17 -6.91
N LYS A 10 10.89 -21.73 -6.00
CA LYS A 10 12.36 -21.56 -5.95
C LYS A 10 13.05 -21.91 -7.27
N ASP A 11 12.60 -22.98 -7.93
CA ASP A 11 13.18 -23.49 -9.18
C ASP A 11 12.52 -22.86 -10.42
N SER A 12 11.66 -21.85 -10.25
CA SER A 12 10.92 -21.23 -11.35
C SER A 12 10.69 -19.72 -11.15
N PRO A 13 11.74 -18.90 -11.33
CA PRO A 13 11.71 -17.47 -11.07
C PRO A 13 10.62 -16.71 -11.86
N SER A 14 10.39 -17.07 -13.12
CA SER A 14 9.36 -16.44 -13.95
C SER A 14 7.95 -16.70 -13.40
N ARG A 15 7.67 -17.92 -12.95
CA ARG A 15 6.39 -18.28 -12.33
C ARG A 15 6.23 -17.61 -10.96
N ARG A 16 7.31 -17.55 -10.17
CA ARG A 16 7.34 -16.80 -8.90
C ARG A 16 6.88 -15.36 -9.08
N LYS A 17 7.43 -14.65 -10.07
CA LYS A 17 7.06 -13.26 -10.38
C LYS A 17 5.56 -13.11 -10.68
N ILE A 18 4.97 -14.06 -11.40
CA ILE A 18 3.53 -14.08 -11.68
C ILE A 18 2.75 -14.21 -10.37
N VAL A 19 3.06 -15.22 -9.55
CA VAL A 19 2.31 -15.46 -8.30
C VAL A 19 2.45 -14.31 -7.31
N GLU A 20 3.66 -13.79 -7.12
CA GLU A 20 3.90 -12.62 -6.25
C GLU A 20 3.15 -11.39 -6.76
N GLY A 21 3.14 -11.16 -8.08
CA GLY A 21 2.40 -10.05 -8.68
C GLY A 21 0.89 -10.20 -8.49
N LEU A 22 0.32 -11.37 -8.75
CA LEU A 22 -1.11 -11.66 -8.54
C LEU A 22 -1.49 -11.45 -7.08
N PHE A 23 -0.68 -11.96 -6.14
CA PHE A 23 -0.85 -11.77 -4.71
C PHE A 23 -0.85 -10.28 -4.32
N ASN A 24 0.10 -9.50 -4.85
CA ASN A 24 0.21 -8.07 -4.55
C ASN A 24 -0.92 -7.23 -5.16
N MET A 25 -1.50 -7.65 -6.28
CA MET A 25 -2.65 -7.00 -6.91
C MET A 25 -4.00 -7.43 -6.32
N GLY A 26 -4.01 -8.44 -5.44
CA GLY A 26 -5.24 -8.99 -4.89
C GLY A 26 -6.04 -9.84 -5.87
N ILE A 27 -5.35 -10.47 -6.83
CA ILE A 27 -5.96 -11.38 -7.81
C ILE A 27 -5.89 -12.80 -7.26
N SER A 28 -7.05 -13.39 -6.99
CA SER A 28 -7.16 -14.77 -6.53
C SER A 28 -7.19 -15.78 -7.68
N ILE A 29 -6.88 -17.03 -7.36
CA ILE A 29 -6.95 -18.16 -8.29
C ILE A 29 -7.89 -19.21 -7.73
N ARG A 30 -8.95 -19.54 -8.49
CA ARG A 30 -9.98 -20.50 -8.08
C ARG A 30 -10.36 -21.35 -9.28
N ALA A 31 -10.25 -22.67 -9.16
CA ALA A 31 -10.58 -23.63 -10.21
C ALA A 31 -9.96 -23.25 -11.57
N GLY A 32 -8.65 -23.08 -11.61
CA GLY A 32 -7.89 -22.72 -12.81
C GLY A 32 -8.13 -21.32 -13.39
N ARG A 33 -8.89 -20.45 -12.71
CA ARG A 33 -9.27 -19.12 -13.19
C ARG A 33 -8.84 -18.01 -12.24
N PHE A 34 -8.67 -16.81 -12.78
CA PHE A 34 -8.25 -15.62 -12.03
C PHE A 34 -9.45 -14.74 -11.67
N TRP A 35 -9.43 -14.16 -10.48
CA TRP A 35 -10.58 -13.42 -9.96
C TRP A 35 -10.16 -12.15 -9.21
N ILE A 36 -10.87 -11.05 -9.49
CA ILE A 36 -10.88 -9.82 -8.69
C ILE A 36 -12.28 -9.71 -8.09
N GLY A 37 -12.43 -10.09 -6.82
CA GLY A 37 -13.77 -10.22 -6.22
C GLY A 37 -14.63 -11.21 -7.02
N PRO A 38 -15.81 -10.79 -7.55
CA PRO A 38 -16.67 -11.62 -8.40
C PRO A 38 -16.31 -11.57 -9.89
N ILE A 39 -15.32 -10.78 -10.31
CA ILE A 39 -14.98 -10.55 -11.72
C ILE A 39 -13.90 -11.54 -12.14
N GLU A 40 -14.19 -12.34 -13.17
CA GLU A 40 -13.20 -13.23 -13.79
C GLU A 40 -12.23 -12.43 -14.68
N VAL A 41 -10.92 -12.69 -14.53
CA VAL A 41 -9.86 -12.08 -15.35
C VAL A 41 -9.39 -13.11 -16.39
N PRO A 42 -9.46 -12.81 -17.70
CA PRO A 42 -9.01 -13.73 -18.73
C PRO A 42 -7.51 -14.05 -18.63
N THR A 43 -7.14 -15.31 -18.85
CA THR A 43 -5.73 -15.75 -18.86
C THR A 43 -4.87 -14.96 -19.85
N SER A 44 -5.44 -14.49 -20.97
CA SER A 44 -4.75 -13.66 -21.96
C SER A 44 -4.31 -12.32 -21.37
N GLU A 45 -5.15 -11.68 -20.55
CA GLU A 45 -4.84 -10.41 -19.91
C GLU A 45 -3.78 -10.58 -18.82
N VAL A 46 -3.85 -11.68 -18.06
CA VAL A 46 -2.78 -12.03 -17.10
C VAL A 46 -1.46 -12.24 -17.83
N ALA A 47 -1.44 -13.03 -18.92
CA ALA A 47 -0.24 -13.26 -19.70
C ALA A 47 0.37 -11.96 -20.23
N LYS A 48 -0.48 -11.07 -20.76
CA LYS A 48 -0.10 -9.74 -21.25
C LYS A 48 0.46 -8.85 -20.13
N ALA A 49 -0.19 -8.81 -18.97
CA ALA A 49 0.24 -8.00 -17.83
C ALA A 49 1.63 -8.39 -17.30
N PHE A 50 1.98 -9.67 -17.38
CA PHE A 50 3.30 -10.18 -16.97
C PHE A 50 4.31 -10.30 -18.12
N SER A 51 3.95 -9.89 -19.34
CA SER A 51 4.79 -10.03 -20.54
C SER A 51 5.29 -11.47 -20.77
N VAL A 52 4.40 -12.45 -20.58
CA VAL A 52 4.68 -13.88 -20.79
C VAL A 52 3.68 -14.49 -21.77
N ASN A 53 3.99 -15.67 -22.30
CA ASN A 53 3.02 -16.43 -23.08
C ASN A 53 1.96 -17.11 -22.19
N ARG A 54 0.82 -17.49 -22.77
CA ARG A 54 -0.28 -18.17 -22.05
C ARG A 54 0.14 -19.50 -21.43
N ARG A 55 1.07 -20.22 -22.06
CA ARG A 55 1.56 -21.51 -21.58
C ARG A 55 2.23 -21.38 -20.20
N THR A 56 3.07 -20.37 -20.01
CA THR A 56 3.70 -20.06 -18.72
C THR A 56 2.67 -19.81 -17.63
N VAL A 57 1.56 -19.13 -17.96
CA VAL A 57 0.48 -18.88 -17.01
C VAL A 57 -0.23 -20.19 -16.65
N TYR A 58 -0.54 -21.05 -17.62
CA TYR A 58 -1.13 -22.37 -17.35
C TYR A 58 -0.23 -23.27 -16.50
N GLU A 59 1.07 -23.29 -16.77
CA GLU A 59 2.05 -24.02 -15.96
C GLU A 59 2.18 -23.45 -14.54
N THR A 60 1.94 -22.14 -14.37
CA THR A 60 1.88 -21.49 -13.06
C THR A 60 0.66 -21.95 -12.27
N ILE A 61 -0.54 -21.93 -12.89
CA ILE A 61 -1.78 -22.43 -12.30
C ILE A 61 -1.61 -23.89 -11.85
N ARG A 62 -1.10 -24.76 -12.72
CA ARG A 62 -0.88 -26.18 -12.39
C ARG A 62 0.04 -26.36 -11.18
N GLN A 63 1.12 -25.59 -11.08
CA GLN A 63 2.03 -25.66 -9.94
C GLN A 63 1.35 -25.18 -8.65
N ILE A 64 0.53 -24.14 -8.71
CA ILE A 64 -0.28 -23.67 -7.57
C ILE A 64 -1.23 -24.77 -7.11
N GLU A 65 -2.00 -25.34 -8.04
CA GLU A 65 -3.02 -26.35 -7.74
C GLU A 65 -2.41 -27.67 -7.24
N SER A 66 -1.18 -28.01 -7.66
CA SER A 66 -0.45 -29.17 -7.12
C SER A 66 -0.01 -29.00 -5.66
N ASN A 67 -0.08 -27.79 -5.10
CA ASN A 67 0.28 -27.51 -3.71
C ASN A 67 -0.93 -26.97 -2.94
N HIS A 68 -1.53 -27.82 -2.10
CA HIS A 68 -2.73 -27.48 -1.33
C HIS A 68 -2.59 -26.17 -0.52
N VAL A 69 -1.41 -25.92 0.07
CA VAL A 69 -1.16 -24.72 0.88
C VAL A 69 -1.21 -23.46 0.02
N ILE A 70 -0.51 -23.44 -1.12
CA ILE A 70 -0.51 -22.26 -2.01
C ILE A 70 -1.86 -22.09 -2.70
N ALA A 71 -2.50 -23.18 -3.12
CA ALA A 71 -3.85 -23.12 -3.69
C ALA A 71 -4.84 -22.47 -2.71
N THR A 72 -4.80 -22.87 -1.43
CA THR A 72 -5.64 -22.29 -0.38
C THR A 72 -5.35 -20.80 -0.18
N ILE A 73 -4.07 -20.41 -0.13
CA ILE A 73 -3.69 -18.99 0.00
C ILE A 73 -4.22 -18.19 -1.18
N MET A 74 -3.91 -18.62 -2.42
CA MET A 74 -4.27 -17.89 -3.63
C MET A 74 -5.78 -17.83 -3.86
N ALA A 75 -6.55 -18.80 -3.39
CA ALA A 75 -8.01 -18.76 -3.47
C ALA A 75 -8.63 -17.66 -2.58
N ASN A 76 -7.96 -17.32 -1.48
CA ASN A 76 -8.41 -16.35 -0.46
C ASN A 76 -7.81 -14.95 -0.62
N VAL A 77 -6.95 -14.73 -1.63
CA VAL A 77 -6.43 -13.39 -1.94
C VAL A 77 -7.58 -12.45 -2.32
N THR A 78 -7.57 -11.24 -1.77
CA THR A 78 -8.55 -10.19 -2.08
C THR A 78 -7.85 -8.90 -2.47
N SER A 79 -8.53 -8.10 -3.30
CA SER A 79 -8.06 -6.77 -3.68
C SER A 79 -8.39 -5.74 -2.61
N GLU A 80 -7.46 -4.83 -2.37
CA GLU A 80 -7.61 -3.68 -1.48
C GLU A 80 -7.41 -2.40 -2.29
N VAL A 81 -8.14 -1.35 -1.92
CA VAL A 81 -8.00 -0.04 -2.57
C VAL A 81 -6.69 0.60 -2.13
N ASN A 82 -5.88 1.03 -3.11
CA ASN A 82 -4.65 1.77 -2.85
C ASN A 82 -4.88 3.27 -3.13
N CYS A 83 -5.04 4.07 -2.08
CA CYS A 83 -5.31 5.49 -2.21
C CYS A 83 -4.06 6.35 -2.47
N THR A 84 -2.88 5.76 -2.61
CA THR A 84 -1.59 6.49 -2.68
C THR A 84 -1.54 7.53 -3.80
N GLN A 85 -2.09 7.21 -4.97
CA GLN A 85 -2.10 8.14 -6.11
C GLN A 85 -3.27 9.12 -6.06
N ILE A 86 -4.34 8.76 -5.35
CA ILE A 86 -5.56 9.56 -5.23
C ILE A 86 -5.38 10.63 -4.15
N ALA A 87 -4.70 10.28 -3.06
CA ALA A 87 -4.51 11.14 -1.89
C ALA A 87 -3.99 12.55 -2.23
N PRO A 88 -2.91 12.72 -3.03
CA PRO A 88 -2.43 14.06 -3.42
C PRO A 88 -3.45 14.89 -4.20
N LEU A 89 -4.32 14.25 -4.99
CA LEU A 89 -5.34 14.94 -5.78
C LEU A 89 -6.41 15.60 -4.89
N ILE A 90 -6.59 15.09 -3.66
CA ILE A 90 -7.60 15.55 -2.70
C ILE A 90 -6.99 16.21 -1.46
N GLY A 91 -5.75 16.73 -1.59
CA GLY A 91 -5.10 17.53 -0.55
C GLY A 91 -4.41 16.72 0.55
N ASN A 92 -4.35 15.40 0.45
CA ASN A 92 -3.63 14.56 1.40
C ASN A 92 -2.18 14.36 0.96
N GLN A 93 -1.24 14.30 1.91
CA GLN A 93 0.15 13.96 1.64
C GLN A 93 0.38 12.46 1.84
N VAL A 94 1.24 11.86 1.02
CA VAL A 94 1.68 10.48 1.20
C VAL A 94 3.15 10.44 1.59
N ILE A 95 3.45 9.66 2.63
CA ILE A 95 4.83 9.30 2.98
C ILE A 95 5.00 7.81 2.78
N GLU A 96 6.10 7.43 2.14
CA GLU A 96 6.54 6.05 2.03
C GLU A 96 7.96 5.92 2.56
N MET A 97 8.13 5.07 3.56
CA MET A 97 9.40 4.77 4.20
C MET A 97 9.88 3.38 3.81
N ASP A 98 11.07 3.27 3.26
CA ASP A 98 11.78 1.99 3.15
C ASP A 98 12.40 1.66 4.49
N VAL A 99 12.18 0.44 4.96
CA VAL A 99 12.60 -0.02 6.28
C VAL A 99 13.60 -1.16 6.14
N ALA A 100 14.70 -1.05 6.89
CA ALA A 100 15.74 -2.07 6.95
C ALA A 100 15.22 -3.41 7.47
N THR A 101 15.80 -4.49 6.95
CA THR A 101 15.49 -5.85 7.38
C THR A 101 15.66 -6.01 8.90
N GLY A 102 14.68 -6.64 9.55
CA GLY A 102 14.71 -6.89 11.00
C GLY A 102 14.39 -5.70 11.90
N LEU A 103 14.21 -4.49 11.34
CA LEU A 103 13.88 -3.28 12.12
C LEU A 103 12.43 -2.82 11.98
N PHE A 104 11.58 -3.58 11.27
CA PHE A 104 10.20 -3.21 11.00
C PHE A 104 9.40 -2.85 12.25
N GLN A 105 9.40 -3.70 13.28
CA GLN A 105 8.65 -3.46 14.52
C GLN A 105 9.10 -2.18 15.21
N LYS A 106 10.41 -1.94 15.27
CA LYS A 106 10.98 -0.74 15.87
C LYS A 106 10.55 0.52 15.14
N VAL A 107 10.71 0.54 13.81
CA VAL A 107 10.30 1.68 12.99
C VAL A 107 8.78 1.89 13.08
N PHE A 108 7.99 0.82 13.09
CA PHE A 108 6.53 0.91 13.20
C PHE A 108 6.09 1.52 14.54
N THR A 109 6.72 1.13 15.65
CA THR A 109 6.47 1.73 16.97
C THR A 109 6.89 3.20 17.02
N GLU A 110 8.13 3.52 16.62
CA GLU A 110 8.62 4.92 16.62
C GLU A 110 7.79 5.81 15.67
N PHE A 111 7.30 5.25 14.58
CA PHE A 111 6.37 5.94 13.68
C PHE A 111 5.00 6.19 14.34
N GLY A 112 4.48 5.21 15.10
CA GLY A 112 3.27 5.38 15.91
C GLY A 112 3.44 6.47 16.96
N ASP A 113 4.56 6.49 17.67
CA ASP A 113 4.89 7.53 18.66
C ASP A 113 5.04 8.90 18.00
N PHE A 114 5.68 8.95 16.82
CA PHE A 114 5.80 10.17 16.02
C PHE A 114 4.43 10.76 15.67
N ILE A 115 3.47 9.93 15.28
CA ILE A 115 2.09 10.34 14.99
C ILE A 115 1.40 10.78 16.27
N ALA A 116 1.44 9.96 17.34
CA ALA A 116 0.72 10.20 18.58
C ALA A 116 1.18 11.48 19.31
N GLY A 117 2.48 11.80 19.23
CA GLY A 117 3.05 13.01 19.81
C GLY A 117 2.74 14.31 19.08
N ARG A 118 1.98 14.27 17.97
CA ARG A 118 1.69 15.43 17.12
C ARG A 118 0.21 15.47 16.75
N SER A 119 -0.30 16.65 16.42
CA SER A 119 -1.68 16.82 15.91
C SER A 119 -1.81 16.42 14.43
N ILE A 120 -1.22 15.28 14.04
CA ILE A 120 -1.21 14.78 12.66
C ILE A 120 -2.38 13.80 12.48
N LYS A 121 -3.22 14.04 11.46
CA LYS A 121 -4.33 13.14 11.13
C LYS A 121 -3.90 12.15 10.05
N VAL A 122 -3.84 10.87 10.42
CA VAL A 122 -3.58 9.76 9.50
C VAL A 122 -4.91 9.19 9.01
N THR A 123 -5.00 8.90 7.72
CA THR A 123 -6.21 8.34 7.08
C THR A 123 -6.03 6.91 6.62
N GLU A 124 -4.81 6.52 6.29
CA GLU A 124 -4.46 5.17 5.86
C GLU A 124 -3.02 4.88 6.30
N VAL A 125 -2.77 3.66 6.78
CA VAL A 125 -1.43 3.11 6.95
C VAL A 125 -1.40 1.74 6.31
N LEU A 126 -0.54 1.56 5.32
CA LEU A 126 -0.31 0.29 4.64
C LEU A 126 1.14 -0.13 4.84
N SER A 127 1.35 -1.36 5.29
CA SER A 127 2.69 -1.91 5.47
C SER A 127 2.66 -3.42 5.32
N ARG A 128 3.81 -4.01 4.94
CA ARG A 128 3.97 -5.45 4.83
C ARG A 128 5.42 -5.83 5.10
N THR A 129 5.62 -6.85 5.92
CA THR A 129 6.94 -7.42 6.20
C THR A 129 6.88 -8.94 6.29
N ASP A 130 7.97 -9.59 5.89
CA ASP A 130 8.23 -11.00 6.19
C ASP A 130 9.42 -11.18 7.14
N GLY A 131 9.98 -10.07 7.66
CA GLY A 131 11.14 -10.03 8.54
C GLY A 131 12.48 -10.38 7.88
N LYS A 132 12.49 -10.88 6.63
CA LYS A 132 13.69 -11.37 5.94
C LYS A 132 14.19 -10.43 4.85
N ARG A 133 13.37 -9.47 4.44
CA ARG A 133 13.70 -8.46 3.42
C ARG A 133 13.49 -7.05 3.93
N LYS A 134 13.97 -6.09 3.13
CA LYS A 134 13.55 -4.70 3.26
C LYS A 134 12.02 -4.64 3.15
N SER A 135 11.42 -3.82 3.99
CA SER A 135 9.97 -3.66 4.08
C SER A 135 9.62 -2.19 3.86
N PHE A 136 8.33 -1.86 3.90
CA PHE A 136 7.89 -0.48 3.79
C PHE A 136 6.78 -0.16 4.77
N ILE A 137 6.68 1.10 5.12
CA ILE A 137 5.52 1.70 5.77
C ILE A 137 5.08 2.87 4.90
N ARG A 138 3.84 2.82 4.44
CA ARG A 138 3.20 3.91 3.70
C ARG A 138 2.07 4.47 4.54
N ALA A 139 2.00 5.79 4.64
CA ALA A 139 0.93 6.46 5.35
C ALA A 139 0.40 7.64 4.54
N VAL A 140 -0.92 7.81 4.59
CA VAL A 140 -1.64 8.93 3.99
C VAL A 140 -2.08 9.88 5.10
N PHE A 141 -1.59 11.11 5.03
CA PHE A 141 -1.84 12.17 5.98
C PHE A 141 -2.82 13.18 5.41
N ARG A 142 -3.79 13.58 6.23
CA ARG A 142 -4.71 14.67 5.85
C ARG A 142 -4.00 16.02 5.78
N ASN A 143 -2.97 16.19 6.61
CA ASN A 143 -2.21 17.41 6.75
C ASN A 143 -0.88 17.27 6.00
N ILE A 144 -0.32 18.39 5.52
CA ILE A 144 1.04 18.42 4.98
C ILE A 144 2.03 18.43 6.15
N LEU A 145 2.92 17.45 6.20
CA LEU A 145 4.01 17.40 7.17
C LEU A 145 5.04 18.49 6.87
N GLN A 146 5.59 19.08 7.93
CA GLN A 146 6.61 20.12 7.82
C GLN A 146 7.98 19.53 7.49
N GLY A 147 8.93 20.36 7.06
CA GLY A 147 10.30 19.89 6.77
C GLY A 147 10.95 19.16 7.95
N LYS A 148 10.76 19.69 9.17
CA LYS A 148 11.25 19.09 10.42
C LYS A 148 10.64 17.71 10.68
N ASP A 149 9.35 17.52 10.38
CA ASP A 149 8.67 16.23 10.54
C ASP A 149 9.30 15.15 9.65
N ILE A 150 9.63 15.52 8.40
CA ILE A 150 10.30 14.62 7.46
C ILE A 150 11.72 14.29 7.93
N GLU A 151 12.44 15.25 8.51
CA GLU A 151 13.75 15.02 9.11
C GLU A 151 13.67 14.09 10.32
N ASP A 152 12.70 14.29 11.20
CA ASP A 152 12.46 13.42 12.36
C ASP A 152 12.20 11.97 11.92
N LEU A 153 11.36 11.77 10.89
CA LEU A 153 11.11 10.46 10.30
C LEU A 153 12.39 9.82 9.72
N LYS A 154 13.26 10.60 9.06
CA LYS A 154 14.54 10.09 8.55
C LYS A 154 15.51 9.68 9.66
N ARG A 155 15.39 10.27 10.86
CA ARG A 155 16.24 9.95 12.03
C ARG A 155 15.84 8.66 12.74
N ILE A 156 14.63 8.15 12.51
CA ILE A 156 14.16 6.87 13.07
C ILE A 156 15.12 5.76 12.64
N LYS A 157 15.66 5.04 13.63
CA LYS A 157 16.67 4.00 13.37
C LYS A 157 16.05 2.86 12.56
N GLY A 158 16.55 2.68 11.34
CA GLY A 158 16.10 1.63 10.42
C GLY A 158 15.31 2.15 9.23
N VAL A 159 14.98 3.44 9.19
CA VAL A 159 14.49 4.10 7.98
C VAL A 159 15.66 4.28 7.01
N LEU A 160 15.52 3.72 5.81
CA LEU A 160 16.54 3.77 4.76
C LEU A 160 16.30 4.93 3.80
N LYS A 161 15.03 5.18 3.48
CA LYS A 161 14.61 6.20 2.53
C LYS A 161 13.21 6.66 2.89
N VAL A 162 12.99 7.96 2.81
CA VAL A 162 11.66 8.58 2.93
C VAL A 162 11.33 9.20 1.59
N ARG A 163 10.23 8.75 0.97
CA ARG A 163 9.60 9.34 -0.20
C ARG A 163 8.39 10.13 0.25
N VAL A 164 8.25 11.33 -0.29
CA VAL A 164 7.18 12.26 0.03
C VAL A 164 6.45 12.58 -1.27
N VAL A 165 5.13 12.41 -1.29
CA VAL A 165 4.28 12.85 -2.38
C VAL A 165 3.31 13.86 -1.80
N THR A 166 3.52 15.14 -2.12
CA THR A 166 2.70 16.26 -1.64
C THR A 166 1.68 16.63 -2.72
N PRO A 167 0.47 17.08 -2.34
CA PRO A 167 -0.46 17.71 -3.27
C PRO A 167 0.23 18.83 -4.05
N ASP A 168 0.15 18.76 -5.38
CA ASP A 168 0.50 19.88 -6.24
C ASP A 168 -0.71 20.81 -6.32
N LEU A 169 -0.68 21.90 -5.57
CA LEU A 169 -1.79 22.84 -5.49
C LEU A 169 -2.04 23.53 -6.83
N ASP A 170 -1.03 23.68 -7.69
CA ASP A 170 -1.12 24.39 -8.96
C ASP A 170 -1.52 23.48 -10.12
N SER A 171 -1.45 22.17 -9.93
CA SER A 171 -1.89 21.19 -10.92
C SER A 171 -3.39 21.33 -11.26
N PRO A 172 -3.77 21.25 -12.55
CA PRO A 172 -5.18 21.17 -12.94
C PRO A 172 -5.88 19.90 -12.44
N SER A 173 -5.12 18.86 -12.06
CA SER A 173 -5.66 17.64 -11.47
C SER A 173 -5.95 17.76 -9.96
N TYR A 174 -5.63 18.90 -9.34
CA TYR A 174 -5.92 19.14 -7.93
C TYR A 174 -7.41 19.45 -7.70
N LEU A 175 -8.11 18.49 -7.13
CA LEU A 175 -9.58 18.48 -7.10
C LEU A 175 -10.16 19.43 -6.04
N CYS A 176 -9.41 19.79 -5.00
CA CYS A 176 -9.94 20.65 -3.93
C CYS A 176 -10.26 22.09 -4.39
N LYS A 177 -9.74 22.53 -5.55
CA LYS A 177 -10.08 23.82 -6.18
C LYS A 177 -11.46 23.84 -6.85
N VAL A 178 -11.91 22.68 -7.34
CA VAL A 178 -13.15 22.54 -8.14
C VAL A 178 -14.21 21.71 -7.44
N CYS A 179 -13.95 21.25 -6.21
CA CYS A 179 -14.84 20.37 -5.47
C CYS A 179 -16.08 21.10 -4.92
N GLU A 180 -17.26 20.56 -5.21
CA GLU A 180 -18.56 21.10 -4.78
C GLU A 180 -18.93 20.73 -3.34
N VAL A 181 -18.17 19.84 -2.69
CA VAL A 181 -18.45 19.39 -1.31
C VAL A 181 -18.44 20.58 -0.35
N VAL A 182 -19.53 20.79 0.38
CA VAL A 182 -19.71 21.97 1.26
C VAL A 182 -18.87 21.88 2.54
N ALA A 183 -18.88 20.71 3.19
CA ALA A 183 -18.14 20.45 4.43
C ALA A 183 -17.03 19.43 4.16
N CYS A 184 -15.83 19.91 3.86
CA CYS A 184 -14.67 19.05 3.70
C CYS A 184 -13.46 19.66 4.43
N PRO A 185 -12.80 18.89 5.30
CA PRO A 185 -11.65 19.38 6.07
C PRO A 185 -10.43 19.74 5.20
N ASN A 186 -10.42 19.30 3.94
CA ASN A 186 -9.36 19.59 2.97
C ASN A 186 -9.74 20.69 1.96
N LYS A 187 -10.96 21.24 2.04
CA LYS A 187 -11.41 22.27 1.09
C LYS A 187 -10.81 23.60 1.48
N VAL A 188 -10.09 24.21 0.52
CA VAL A 188 -9.44 25.52 0.67
C VAL A 188 -10.43 26.62 1.06
N SER A 189 -11.72 26.49 0.69
CA SER A 189 -12.78 27.45 1.00
C SER A 189 -13.73 27.03 2.15
N SER A 190 -13.45 25.94 2.87
CA SER A 190 -14.31 25.56 4.00
C SER A 190 -14.02 26.40 5.25
N THR A 191 -15.07 26.92 5.87
CA THR A 191 -15.07 27.62 7.16
C THR A 191 -14.71 26.74 8.36
N LEU A 192 -14.49 25.43 8.14
CA LEU A 192 -14.26 24.41 9.16
C LEU A 192 -12.80 24.31 9.67
N GLN A 193 -11.89 25.17 9.19
CA GLN A 193 -10.54 25.25 9.77
C GLN A 193 -10.51 25.83 11.20
N GLN A 194 -11.65 26.25 11.77
CA GLN A 194 -11.74 26.89 13.09
C GLN A 194 -12.12 25.97 14.26
N GLU A 195 -12.31 24.65 14.06
CA GLU A 195 -12.52 23.75 15.20
C GLU A 195 -11.19 23.38 15.87
N THR A 196 -10.81 24.28 16.78
CA THR A 196 -9.84 24.14 17.85
C THR A 196 -9.91 22.75 18.48
N VAL A 197 -8.78 22.07 18.53
CA VAL A 197 -8.63 20.76 19.19
C VAL A 197 -8.83 20.97 20.70
N GLU A 198 -10.05 20.76 21.20
CA GLU A 198 -10.26 20.55 22.62
C GLU A 198 -9.48 19.31 23.04
N THR A 199 -8.58 19.54 23.99
CA THR A 199 -7.66 18.56 24.53
C THR A 199 -8.46 17.51 25.27
N VAL A 200 -8.64 16.33 24.68
CA VAL A 200 -9.10 15.15 25.43
C VAL A 200 -7.97 14.76 26.37
N ARG A 201 -8.02 15.29 27.60
CA ARG A 201 -7.23 14.80 28.73
C ARG A 201 -7.70 13.40 29.06
N ILE A 202 -6.98 12.40 28.58
CA ILE A 202 -7.14 11.03 29.05
C ILE A 202 -6.49 10.98 30.44
N ARG A 203 -7.31 10.68 31.46
CA ARG A 203 -6.89 10.38 32.84
C ARG A 203 -6.28 8.99 32.92
#